data_AF-A0A530RBM8-F1
#
_entry.id   AF-A0A530RBM8-F1
#
_cell.length_a   1.000
_cell.length_b   1.000
_cell.length_c   1.000
_cell.angle_alpha   90.00
_cell.angle_beta   90.00
_cell.angle_gamma   90.00
#
_symmetry.space_group_name_H-M   'P 1'
#
loop_
_entity.id
_entity.type
_entity.pdbx_description
1 polymer ?
#
loop_
_entity_poly.entity_id
_entity_poly.type
_entity_poly.pdbx_seq_one_letter_code
_entity_poly.pdbx_strand_id
1 'polypeptide(L)' 'MLSRVFGFGRRPFESLSEQEILALAISSEEDDGRIYRAYADGLAGSFPHSAKVFEEMAE' A
#
# COMPACT_ATOMS: atom_id res chain seq x y z
N MET A 1 -1.49 -24.25 -6.31
CA MET A 1 -0.48 -24.14 -7.39
C MET A 1 -1.09 -23.86 -8.78
N LEU A 2 -2.43 -23.82 -8.96
CA LEU A 2 -3.07 -23.60 -10.26
C LEU A 2 -3.48 -22.13 -10.54
N SER A 3 -3.38 -21.24 -9.56
CA SER A 3 -3.88 -19.86 -9.67
C SER A 3 -2.97 -18.90 -10.44
N ARG A 4 -1.77 -19.33 -10.85
CA ARG A 4 -0.73 -18.46 -11.46
C ARG A 4 -0.80 -18.33 -12.99
N VAL A 5 -1.68 -19.06 -13.68
CA VAL A 5 -1.66 -19.16 -15.16
C VAL A 5 -2.84 -18.45 -15.84
N PHE A 6 -3.94 -18.20 -15.14
CA PHE A 6 -5.07 -17.44 -15.68
C PHE A 6 -5.02 -16.02 -15.11
N GLY A 7 -4.88 -15.02 -15.98
CA GLY A 7 -4.93 -13.61 -15.59
C GLY A 7 -6.27 -13.31 -14.90
N PHE A 8 -6.24 -13.24 -13.57
CA PHE A 8 -7.39 -12.83 -12.79
C PHE A 8 -7.60 -11.34 -13.05
N GLY A 9 -8.68 -11.00 -13.76
CA GLY A 9 -9.23 -9.64 -13.70
C GLY A 9 -9.52 -9.27 -12.23
N ARG A 10 -9.55 -7.97 -11.93
CA ARG A 10 -9.87 -7.48 -10.58
C ARG A 10 -11.17 -8.12 -10.11
N ARG A 11 -11.11 -8.92 -9.04
CA ARG A 11 -12.28 -9.52 -8.40
C ARG A 11 -13.02 -8.45 -7.58
N PRO A 12 -14.36 -8.52 -7.47
CA PRO A 12 -15.10 -7.70 -6.52
C PRO A 12 -14.60 -7.95 -5.09
N PHE A 13 -14.48 -6.89 -4.28
CA PHE A 13 -13.98 -6.99 -2.90
C PHE A 13 -14.85 -7.92 -2.04
N GLU A 14 -16.17 -7.90 -2.23
CA GLU A 14 -17.13 -8.77 -1.53
C GLU A 14 -16.92 -10.27 -1.81
N SER A 15 -16.17 -10.63 -2.86
CA SER A 15 -15.88 -12.02 -3.22
C SER A 15 -14.61 -12.56 -2.59
N LEU A 16 -13.89 -11.77 -1.79
CA LEU A 16 -12.63 -12.14 -1.17
C LEU A 16 -12.85 -12.83 0.19
N SER A 17 -12.05 -13.86 0.49
CA SER A 17 -12.00 -14.40 1.85
C SER A 17 -11.25 -13.47 2.80
N GLU A 18 -11.37 -13.68 4.12
CA GLU A 18 -10.60 -12.93 5.11
C GLU A 18 -9.08 -12.99 4.87
N GLN A 19 -8.56 -14.16 4.47
CA GLN A 19 -7.13 -14.32 4.16
C GLN A 19 -6.74 -13.55 2.89
N GLU A 20 -7.62 -13.50 1.89
CA GLU A 20 -7.39 -12.73 0.66
C GLU A 20 -7.44 -11.22 0.94
N ILE A 21 -8.35 -10.78 1.81
CA ILE A 21 -8.42 -9.38 2.27
C ILE A 21 -7.15 -9.01 3.03
N LEU A 22 -6.69 -9.88 3.94
CA LEU A 22 -5.45 -9.64 4.68
C LEU A 22 -4.23 -9.58 3.76
N ALA A 23 -4.13 -10.50 2.80
CA ALA A 23 -3.05 -10.50 1.82
C ALA A 23 -3.07 -9.22 0.97
N LEU A 24 -4.26 -8.78 0.54
CA LEU A 24 -4.45 -7.53 -0.20
C LEU A 24 -4.02 -6.32 0.63
N ALA A 25 -4.38 -6.26 1.91
CA ALA A 25 -4.02 -5.17 2.80
C ALA A 25 -2.49 -5.07 2.99
N ILE A 26 -1.83 -6.21 3.27
CA ILE A 26 -0.36 -6.28 3.38
C ILE A 26 0.29 -5.81 2.08
N SER A 27 -0.14 -6.34 0.92
CA SER A 27 0.47 -5.95 -0.35
C SER A 27 0.24 -4.48 -0.71
N SER A 28 -0.91 -3.91 -0.30
CA SER A 28 -1.21 -2.49 -0.54
C SER A 28 -0.32 -1.60 0.32
N GLU A 29 -0.12 -1.95 1.60
CA GLU A 29 0.76 -1.20 2.51
C GLU A 29 2.23 -1.23 2.06
N GLU A 30 2.73 -2.40 1.62
CA GLU A 30 4.08 -2.54 1.07
C GLU A 30 4.30 -1.66 -0.17
N ASP A 31 3.28 -1.50 -1.01
CA ASP A 31 3.33 -0.62 -2.17
C ASP A 31 3.21 0.87 -1.79
N ASP A 32 2.39 1.20 -0.80
CA ASP A 32 2.11 2.56 -0.34
C ASP A 32 3.34 3.23 0.32
N GLY A 33 4.27 2.47 0.91
CA GLY A 33 5.50 3.00 1.50
C GLY A 33 6.33 3.89 0.55
N ARG A 34 6.33 3.59 -0.76
CA ARG A 34 6.98 4.44 -1.78
C ARG A 34 6.27 5.78 -1.95
N ILE A 35 4.94 5.76 -1.88
CA ILE A 35 4.09 6.95 -2.01
C ILE A 35 4.28 7.85 -0.79
N TYR A 36 4.27 7.29 0.41
CA TYR A 36 4.51 8.05 1.65
C TYR A 36 5.87 8.72 1.66
N ARG A 37 6.92 8.02 1.21
CA ARG A 37 8.27 8.61 1.09
C ARG A 37 8.31 9.82 0.14
N ALA A 38 7.64 9.72 -1.01
CA ALA A 38 7.55 10.82 -1.96
C ALA A 38 6.82 12.05 -1.36
N TYR A 39 5.78 11.82 -0.54
CA TYR A 39 5.11 12.91 0.18
C TYR A 39 5.99 13.51 1.28
N ALA A 40 6.72 12.70 2.03
CA ALA A 40 7.66 13.16 3.04
C ALA A 40 8.71 14.12 2.42
N ASP A 41 9.34 13.70 1.32
CA ASP A 41 10.32 14.49 0.58
C ASP A 41 9.72 15.82 0.08
N GLY A 42 8.50 15.78 -0.47
CA GLY A 42 7.81 16.97 -0.97
C GLY A 42 7.41 17.98 0.12
N LEU A 43 7.18 17.50 1.35
CA LEU A 43 6.73 18.31 2.47
C LEU A 43 7.88 18.83 3.35
N ALA A 44 9.07 18.22 3.29
CA ALA A 44 10.18 18.49 4.20
C ALA A 44 10.55 19.99 4.33
N GLY A 45 10.45 20.75 3.24
CA GLY A 45 10.82 22.17 3.23
C GLY A 45 9.80 23.13 3.86
N SER A 46 8.50 22.85 3.71
CA SER A 46 7.43 23.77 4.15
C SER A 46 6.65 23.27 5.36
N PHE A 47 6.61 21.94 5.56
CA PHE A 47 5.79 21.27 6.57
C PHE A 47 6.57 20.11 7.22
N PRO A 48 7.66 20.40 7.96
CA PRO A 48 8.55 19.36 8.48
C PRO A 48 7.87 18.39 9.46
N HIS A 49 6.88 18.85 10.23
CA HIS A 49 6.10 17.97 11.10
C HIS A 49 5.21 17.00 10.33
N SER A 50 4.60 17.44 9.23
CA SER A 50 3.80 16.57 8.36
C SER A 50 4.69 15.59 7.60
N ALA A 51 5.86 16.05 7.12
CA ALA A 51 6.83 15.18 6.47
C ALA A 51 7.25 14.00 7.37
N LYS A 52 7.49 14.26 8.66
CA LYS A 52 7.84 13.22 9.63
C LYS A 52 6.76 12.14 9.80
N VAL A 53 5.48 12.53 9.79
CA VAL A 53 4.38 11.55 9.87
C VAL A 53 4.40 10.61 8.66
N PHE A 54 4.61 11.14 7.45
CA PHE A 54 4.72 10.31 6.26
C PHE A 54 6.00 9.48 6.20
N GLU A 55 7.10 9.96 6.79
CA GLU A 55 8.33 9.18 6.95
C GLU A 55 8.10 7.98 7.85
N GLU A 56 7.44 8.17 9.00
CA GLU A 56 7.08 7.08 9.93
C GLU A 56 6.10 6.07 9.30
N MET A 57 5.20 6.51 8.41
CA MET A 57 4.31 5.61 7.66
C MET A 57 5.04 4.83 6.55
N ALA A 58 6.24 5.27 6.14
CA ALA A 58 7.02 4.63 5.07
C ALA A 58 8.05 3.60 5.57
N GLU A 59 8.09 3.33 6.88
CA GLU A 59 8.95 2.36 7.57
C GLU A 59 8.22 1.06 7.91
#